data_AF-A0A2V9WWE9-F1
#
_entry.id   AF-A0A2V9WWE9-F1
#
_cell.length_a   1.000
_cell.length_b   1.000
_cell.length_c   1.000
_cell.angle_alpha   90.00
_cell.angle_beta   90.00
_cell.angle_gamma   90.00
#
_symmetry.space_group_name_H-M   'P 1'
#
loop_
_entity.id
_entity.type
_entity.pdbx_description
1 polymer ?
#
loop_
_entity_poly.entity_id
_entity_poly.type
_entity_poly.pdbx_seq_one_letter_code
_entity_poly.pdbx_strand_id
1 'polypeptide(L)'
;MKKQCPDPSPEAFIFADAKGGFMDTGNYRRRVLHKLADELELPKLTFQVIRRTIATLAQKKGTVKDVQGLLRHSRAATTADVYMQEIPESVRATINAIHAELKTKPQAVVAG
;
A
#
# COMPACT_ATOMS: atom_id res chain seq x y z
N MET A 1 15.31 11.94 8.82
CA MET A 1 14.48 13.06 9.29
C MET A 1 13.04 12.79 8.85
N LYS A 2 12.11 12.55 9.78
CA LYS A 2 10.68 12.36 9.46
C LYS A 2 10.15 13.73 9.03
N LYS A 3 9.88 13.94 7.74
CA LYS A 3 9.13 15.12 7.29
C LYS A 3 7.76 15.04 7.95
N GLN A 4 7.50 15.89 8.93
CA GLN A 4 6.15 16.11 9.45
C GLN A 4 5.25 16.51 8.29
N CYS A 5 4.01 16.02 8.29
CA CYS A 5 3.00 16.46 7.33
C CYS A 5 2.98 18.00 7.35
N PRO A 6 3.22 18.65 6.20
CA PRO A 6 3.29 20.11 6.14
C PRO A 6 1.96 20.77 6.51
N ASP A 7 0.86 20.04 6.42
CA ASP A 7 -0.46 20.45 6.91
C ASP A 7 -1.14 19.27 7.63
N PRO A 8 -1.42 19.37 8.95
CA PRO A 8 -2.18 18.36 9.71
C PRO A 8 -3.70 18.61 9.69
N SER A 9 -4.19 19.58 8.91
CA SER A 9 -5.62 19.87 8.83
C SER A 9 -6.41 18.64 8.32
N PRO A 10 -7.66 18.45 8.77
CA PRO A 10 -8.48 17.32 8.32
C PRO A 10 -8.69 17.27 6.80
N GLU A 11 -8.63 18.44 6.15
CA GLU A 11 -8.83 18.61 4.71
C GLU A 11 -7.52 18.49 3.90
N ALA A 12 -6.37 18.38 4.59
CA ALA A 12 -5.08 18.26 3.93
C ALA A 12 -4.93 16.89 3.24
N PHE A 13 -4.35 16.91 2.04
CA PHE A 13 -3.97 15.66 1.38
C PHE A 13 -2.83 14.97 2.12
N ILE A 14 -3.05 13.71 2.53
CA ILE A 14 -2.01 12.82 3.07
C ILE A 14 -0.83 12.69 2.08
N PHE A 15 -1.13 12.69 0.78
CA PHE A 15 -0.16 12.69 -0.30
C PHE A 15 -0.43 13.86 -1.25
N ALA A 16 0.05 15.04 -0.87
CA ALA A 16 -0.04 16.23 -1.72
C ALA A 16 1.01 16.21 -2.85
N ASP A 17 0.70 16.88 -3.95
CA ASP A 17 1.70 17.24 -4.96
C ASP A 17 2.62 18.37 -4.47
N ALA A 18 3.58 18.81 -5.31
CA ALA A 18 4.50 19.88 -4.94
C ALA A 18 3.83 21.24 -4.68
N LYS A 19 2.56 21.41 -5.07
CA LYS A 19 1.76 22.63 -4.92
C LYS A 19 0.71 22.50 -3.81
N GLY A 20 0.67 21.39 -3.07
CA GLY A 20 -0.33 21.17 -2.02
C GLY A 20 -1.66 20.63 -2.56
N GLY A 21 -1.76 20.31 -3.85
CA GLY A 21 -2.95 19.77 -4.49
C GLY A 21 -2.96 18.24 -4.59
N PHE A 22 -3.92 17.71 -5.35
CA PHE A 22 -4.03 16.28 -5.59
C PHE A 22 -2.80 15.71 -6.29
N MET A 23 -2.28 14.60 -5.78
CA MET A 23 -1.22 13.85 -6.44
C MET A 23 -1.75 13.13 -7.68
N ASP A 24 -1.22 13.50 -8.84
CA ASP A 24 -1.51 12.81 -10.10
C ASP A 24 -0.81 11.44 -10.14
N THR A 25 -1.61 10.38 -10.21
CA THR A 25 -1.13 8.99 -10.19
C THR A 25 -0.29 8.63 -11.41
N GLY A 26 -0.56 9.24 -12.57
CA GLY A 26 0.21 9.04 -13.81
C GLY A 26 1.60 9.68 -13.74
N ASN A 27 1.68 10.88 -13.19
CA ASN A 27 2.94 11.59 -12.92
C ASN A 27 3.76 10.86 -11.87
N TYR A 28 3.14 10.39 -10.78
CA TYR A 28 3.83 9.58 -9.77
C TYR A 28 4.38 8.28 -10.38
N ARG A 29 3.56 7.56 -11.16
CA ARG A 29 4.00 6.34 -11.84
C ARG A 29 5.19 6.61 -12.76
N ARG A 30 5.13 7.66 -13.57
CA ARG A 30 6.18 7.99 -14.53
C ARG A 30 7.49 8.40 -13.86
N ARG A 31 7.43 9.23 -12.81
CA ARG A 31 8.61 9.82 -12.17
C ARG A 31 9.23 8.94 -11.10
N VAL A 32 8.41 8.16 -10.39
CA VAL A 32 8.84 7.37 -9.24
C VAL A 32 8.83 5.89 -9.58
N LEU A 33 7.68 5.34 -10.01
CA LEU A 33 7.57 3.89 -10.20
C LEU A 33 8.38 3.37 -11.39
N HIS A 34 8.45 4.09 -12.51
CA HIS A 34 9.29 3.66 -13.63
C HIS A 34 10.78 3.70 -13.26
N LYS A 35 11.23 4.76 -12.58
CA LYS A 35 12.62 4.84 -12.13
C LYS A 35 12.96 3.69 -11.17
N LEU A 36 12.07 3.37 -10.24
CA LEU A 36 12.22 2.22 -9.34
C LEU A 36 12.14 0.88 -10.07
N ALA A 37 11.32 0.78 -11.12
CA ALA A 37 11.24 -0.41 -11.97
C ALA A 37 12.59 -0.70 -12.63
N ASP A 38 13.26 0.35 -13.11
CA ASP A 38 14.56 0.24 -13.75
C ASP A 38 15.66 -0.05 -12.71
N GLU A 39 15.70 0.70 -11.60
CA GLU A 39 16.70 0.53 -10.53
C GLU A 39 16.63 -0.84 -9.83
N LEU A 40 15.44 -1.45 -9.77
CA LEU A 40 15.21 -2.74 -9.11
C LEU A 40 15.04 -3.90 -10.10
N GLU A 41 15.20 -3.66 -11.41
CA GLU A 41 15.00 -4.65 -12.48
C GLU A 41 13.60 -5.32 -12.44
N LEU A 42 12.57 -4.53 -12.10
CA LEU A 42 11.16 -4.93 -12.02
C LEU A 42 10.34 -4.27 -13.13
N PRO A 43 10.44 -4.72 -14.40
CA PRO A 43 9.87 -4.01 -15.56
C PRO A 43 8.34 -3.87 -15.57
N LYS A 44 7.63 -4.58 -14.68
CA LYS A 44 6.16 -4.54 -14.55
C LYS A 44 5.70 -3.84 -13.28
N LEU A 45 6.58 -3.08 -12.59
CA LEU A 45 6.24 -2.40 -11.34
C LEU A 45 5.13 -1.36 -11.57
N THR A 46 3.96 -1.64 -11.01
CA THR A 46 2.77 -0.78 -11.06
C THR A 46 2.06 -0.86 -9.72
N PHE A 47 1.16 0.10 -9.44
CA PHE A 47 0.29 0.03 -8.26
C PHE A 47 -0.53 -1.26 -8.20
N GLN A 48 -0.95 -1.79 -9.36
CA GLN A 48 -1.68 -3.04 -9.44
C GLN A 48 -0.81 -4.23 -9.02
N VAL A 49 0.45 -4.26 -9.44
CA VAL A 49 1.41 -5.29 -9.02
C VAL A 49 1.66 -5.19 -7.52
N ILE A 50 1.90 -3.98 -6.99
CA ILE A 50 2.06 -3.75 -5.54
C ILE A 50 0.84 -4.28 -4.77
N ARG A 51 -0.38 -3.93 -5.22
CA ARG A 51 -1.63 -4.41 -4.60
C ARG A 51 -1.75 -5.93 -4.65
N ARG A 52 -1.41 -6.57 -5.77
CA ARG A 52 -1.41 -8.04 -5.90
C ARG A 52 -0.36 -8.69 -5.00
N THR A 53 0.83 -8.10 -4.87
CA THR A 53 1.87 -8.60 -3.97
C THR A 53 1.38 -8.60 -2.52
N ILE A 54 0.75 -7.51 -2.06
CA ILE A 54 0.15 -7.45 -0.72
C ILE A 54 -0.95 -8.51 -0.56
N ALA A 55 -1.80 -8.72 -1.56
CA ALA A 55 -2.81 -9.77 -1.54
C ALA A 55 -2.20 -11.18 -1.38
N THR A 56 -1.11 -11.46 -2.11
CA THR A 56 -0.39 -12.74 -2.04
C THR A 56 0.29 -12.95 -0.69
N LEU A 57 0.92 -11.91 -0.13
CA LEU A 57 1.53 -11.98 1.20
C LEU A 57 0.47 -12.17 2.30
N ALA A 58 -0.68 -11.51 2.16
CA ALA A 58 -1.79 -11.66 3.08
C ALA A 58 -2.40 -13.07 3.03
N GLN A 59 -2.52 -13.70 1.86
CA GLN A 59 -2.98 -15.08 1.74
C GLN A 59 -2.11 -16.09 2.50
N LYS A 60 -0.81 -15.82 2.63
CA LYS A 60 0.12 -16.70 3.38
C LYS A 60 0.07 -16.48 4.89
N LYS A 61 -0.57 -15.42 5.37
CA LYS A 61 -0.50 -14.96 6.78
C LYS A 61 -1.86 -14.79 7.46
N GLY A 62 -2.95 -14.71 6.69
CA GLY A 62 -4.30 -14.47 7.19
C GLY A 62 -5.32 -15.36 6.49
N THR A 63 -6.54 -15.35 6.99
CA THR A 63 -7.63 -16.12 6.37
C THR A 63 -8.13 -15.43 5.10
N VAL A 64 -8.88 -16.16 4.26
CA VAL A 64 -9.52 -15.57 3.06
C VAL A 64 -10.40 -14.36 3.42
N LYS A 65 -11.07 -14.38 4.58
CA LYS A 65 -11.87 -13.26 5.09
C LYS A 65 -11.01 -12.05 5.44
N ASP A 66 -9.83 -12.27 6.01
CA ASP A 66 -8.90 -11.17 6.35
C ASP A 66 -8.33 -10.51 5.10
N VAL A 67 -8.01 -11.30 4.07
CA VAL A 67 -7.56 -10.79 2.77
C VAL A 67 -8.68 -10.00 2.07
N GLN A 68 -9.92 -10.46 2.15
CA GLN A 68 -11.09 -9.74 1.62
C GLN A 68 -11.31 -8.40 2.34
N GLY A 69 -11.19 -8.38 3.67
CA GLY A 69 -11.25 -7.17 4.49
C GLY A 69 -10.13 -6.18 4.16
N LEU A 70 -8.89 -6.68 4.03
CA LEU A 70 -7.70 -5.90 3.69
C LEU A 70 -7.81 -5.22 2.31
N LEU A 71 -8.28 -5.96 1.30
CA LEU A 71 -8.41 -5.43 -0.06
C LEU A 71 -9.70 -4.60 -0.25
N ARG A 72 -10.55 -4.52 0.78
CA ARG A 72 -11.91 -3.97 0.72
C ARG A 72 -12.70 -4.54 -0.47
N HIS A 73 -12.57 -5.85 -0.76
CA HIS A 73 -13.40 -6.54 -1.74
C HIS A 73 -14.78 -6.83 -1.14
N SER A 74 -15.48 -5.77 -0.73
CA SER A 74 -16.92 -5.75 -0.54
C SER A 74 -17.54 -5.42 -1.89
N ARG A 75 -18.56 -6.16 -2.32
CA ARG A 75 -19.35 -5.75 -3.49
C ARG A 75 -19.86 -4.33 -3.23
N ALA A 76 -19.79 -3.49 -4.26
CA ALA A 76 -20.14 -2.07 -4.22
C ALA A 76 -21.64 -1.86 -3.91
N ALA A 77 -21.91 -1.21 -2.77
CA ALA A 77 -23.08 -0.37 -2.44
C ALA A 77 -22.89 -0.02 -0.94
N THR A 78 -22.86 1.21 -0.45
CA THR A 78 -23.29 2.50 -0.95
C THR A 78 -22.47 3.57 -0.21
N THR A 79 -22.35 4.72 -0.84
CA THR A 79 -21.79 5.98 -0.37
C THR A 79 -22.15 6.32 1.08
N ALA A 80 -21.16 6.81 1.84
CA ALA A 80 -21.25 7.63 3.06
C ALA A 80 -21.19 7.01 4.48
N ASP A 81 -21.54 5.74 4.77
CA ASP A 81 -21.60 5.25 6.18
C ASP A 81 -20.42 4.37 6.68
N VAL A 82 -19.42 4.07 5.84
CA VAL A 82 -18.41 3.04 6.15
C VAL A 82 -16.99 3.61 6.30
N TYR A 83 -16.85 4.83 6.80
CA TYR A 83 -15.51 5.39 7.09
C TYR A 83 -14.91 4.91 8.42
N MET A 84 -15.69 4.25 9.28
CA MET A 84 -15.25 3.75 10.59
C MET A 84 -15.70 2.30 10.88
N GLN A 85 -15.67 1.39 9.90
CA GLN A 85 -15.68 -0.02 10.31
C GLN A 85 -14.31 -0.33 10.92
N GLU A 86 -14.30 -0.60 12.24
CA GLU A 86 -13.14 -1.10 12.96
C GLU A 86 -12.50 -2.20 12.12
N ILE A 87 -11.22 -2.00 11.78
CA ILE A 87 -10.45 -3.05 11.12
C ILE A 87 -10.44 -4.23 12.10
N PRO A 88 -11.03 -5.39 11.75
CA PRO A 88 -11.06 -6.53 12.65
C PRO A 88 -9.65 -6.84 13.13
N GLU A 89 -9.51 -7.22 14.39
CA GLU A 89 -8.20 -7.45 15.01
C GLU A 89 -7.34 -8.45 14.20
N SER A 90 -7.97 -9.45 13.58
CA SER A 90 -7.34 -10.42 12.68
C SER A 90 -6.74 -9.78 11.42
N VAL A 91 -7.41 -8.79 10.83
CA VAL A 91 -6.90 -8.03 9.68
C VAL A 91 -5.71 -7.17 10.11
N ARG A 92 -5.79 -6.54 11.29
CA ARG A 92 -4.68 -5.77 11.87
C ARG A 92 -3.46 -6.66 12.13
N ALA A 93 -3.66 -7.83 12.71
CA ALA A 93 -2.60 -8.81 12.96
C ALA A 93 -1.94 -9.25 11.63
N THR A 94 -2.74 -9.51 10.59
CA THR A 94 -2.25 -9.86 9.25
C THR A 94 -1.37 -8.74 8.66
N ILE A 95 -1.82 -7.49 8.72
CA ILE A 95 -1.04 -6.33 8.25
C ILE A 95 0.28 -6.21 9.02
N ASN A 96 0.25 -6.35 10.35
CA ASN A 96 1.45 -6.28 11.17
C ASN A 96 2.46 -7.39 10.82
N ALA A 97 1.98 -8.60 10.54
CA ALA A 97 2.82 -9.72 10.14
C ALA A 97 3.45 -9.53 8.74
N ILE A 98 2.72 -8.94 7.80
CA ILE A 98 3.27 -8.54 6.48
C ILE A 98 4.34 -7.46 6.67
N HIS A 99 4.04 -6.43 7.47
CA HIS A 99 4.94 -5.32 7.70
C HIS A 99 6.24 -5.75 8.41
N ALA A 100 6.17 -6.71 9.34
CA ALA A 100 7.35 -7.29 9.97
C ALA A 100 8.27 -7.99 8.95
N GLU A 101 7.70 -8.79 8.04
CA GLU A 101 8.46 -9.47 6.97
C GLU A 101 9.07 -8.47 5.97
N LEU A 102 8.33 -7.42 5.62
CA LEU A 102 8.86 -6.39 4.71
C LEU A 102 9.96 -5.53 5.34
N LYS A 103 10.01 -5.42 6.68
CA LYS A 103 11.04 -4.66 7.39
C LYS A 103 12.33 -5.42 7.62
N THR A 104 12.30 -6.75 7.58
CA THR A 104 13.52 -7.54 7.58
C THR A 104 14.22 -7.37 6.24
N LYS A 105 15.46 -6.87 6.22
CA LYS A 105 16.28 -6.78 4.99
C LYS A 105 16.23 -8.14 4.28
N PRO A 106 15.97 -8.19 2.96
CA PRO A 106 16.13 -9.44 2.25
C PRO A 106 17.58 -9.89 2.42
N GLN A 107 17.77 -11.16 2.80
CA GLN A 107 19.05 -11.82 2.60
C GLN A 107 19.33 -11.72 1.11
N ALA A 108 20.46 -11.10 0.74
CA ALA A 108 20.88 -11.06 -0.65
C ALA A 108 20.91 -12.51 -1.15
N VAL A 109 20.04 -12.82 -2.12
CA VAL A 109 20.15 -14.08 -2.85
C VAL A 109 21.43 -13.94 -3.65
N VAL A 110 22.51 -14.52 -3.13
CA VAL A 110 23.77 -14.64 -3.84
C VAL A 110 23.50 -15.62 -4.97
N ALA A 111 23.30 -15.09 -6.18
CA ALA A 111 23.29 -15.90 -7.39
C ALA A 111 24.72 -16.42 -7.60
N GLY A 112 24.88 -17.73 -7.48
CA GLY A 112 26.08 -18.46 -7.91
C GLY A 112 26.05 -18.76 -9.39
#